data_AF-A0A225WLV8-F1
#
_entry.id   AF-A0A225WLV8-F1
#
_cell.length_a   1.000
_cell.length_b   1.000
_cell.length_c   1.000
_cell.angle_alpha   90.00
_cell.angle_beta   90.00
_cell.angle_gamma   90.00
#
_symmetry.space_group_name_H-M   'P 1'
#
loop_
_entity.id
_entity.type
_entity.pdbx_description
1 polymer ?
#
loop_
_entity_poly.entity_id
_entity_poly.type
_entity_poly.pdbx_seq_one_letter_code
_entity_poly.pdbx_strand_id
1 'polypeptide(L)' 'MPYTCLTLVKKRDTFIMVGVPNDELKFKLMFVIAKKIKWIGSLIGSIQDIKDMLKFASEKNVRAIVQ' A
#
# COMPACT_ATOMS: atom_id res chain seq x y z
N MET A 1 -13.69 -11.28 1.64
CA MET A 1 -14.29 -9.95 1.89
C MET A 1 -13.94 -9.03 0.73
N PRO A 2 -14.89 -8.52 -0.06
CA PRO A 2 -14.58 -7.74 -1.24
C PRO A 2 -14.11 -6.34 -0.82
N TYR A 3 -12.80 -6.10 -0.96
CA TYR A 3 -12.03 -4.85 -1.04
C TYR A 3 -12.75 -3.54 -0.65
N THR A 4 -13.25 -3.50 0.60
CA THR A 4 -13.96 -2.36 1.18
C THR A 4 -13.01 -1.19 1.49
N CYS A 5 -11.70 -1.43 1.43
CA CYS A 5 -10.65 -0.44 1.69
C CYS A 5 -10.71 0.80 0.78
N LEU A 6 -11.20 0.68 -0.46
CA LEU A 6 -11.39 1.85 -1.35
C LEU A 6 -12.42 2.87 -0.81
N THR A 7 -13.33 2.44 0.06
CA THR A 7 -14.29 3.35 0.73
C THR A 7 -13.62 4.20 1.81
N LEU A 8 -12.49 3.77 2.36
CA LEU A 8 -11.71 4.50 3.37
C LEU A 8 -10.80 5.55 2.74
N VAL A 9 -10.44 5.40 1.47
CA VAL A 9 -9.58 6.36 0.76
C VAL A 9 -10.31 7.70 0.62
N LYS A 10 -9.62 8.79 0.97
CA LYS A 10 -10.15 10.15 0.82
C LYS A 10 -10.26 10.53 -0.66
N LYS A 11 -11.05 11.56 -0.96
CA LYS A 11 -11.17 12.07 -2.34
C LYS A 11 -9.79 12.57 -2.82
N ARG A 12 -9.42 12.21 -4.05
CA ARG A 12 -8.17 12.54 -4.74
C ARG A 12 -6.89 11.97 -4.11
N ASP A 13 -7.04 10.94 -3.29
CA ASP A 13 -5.92 10.34 -2.56
C ASP A 13 -5.42 9.05 -3.24
N THR A 14 -4.37 8.45 -2.68
CA THR A 14 -3.66 7.30 -3.29
C THR A 14 -3.93 6.00 -2.53
N PHE A 15 -4.24 4.95 -3.26
CA PHE A 15 -4.28 3.57 -2.78
C PHE A 15 -3.04 2.81 -3.28
N ILE A 16 -2.23 2.30 -2.36
CA ILE A 16 -1.00 1.56 -2.67
C ILE A 16 -1.21 0.07 -2.36
N MET A 17 -1.09 -0.77 -3.38
CA MET A 17 -1.18 -2.21 -3.27
C MET A 17 0.21 -2.82 -3.11
N VAL A 18 0.49 -3.35 -1.92
CA VAL A 18 1.77 -4.03 -1.59
C VAL A 18 1.66 -5.55 -1.52
N GLY A 19 0.45 -6.07 -1.31
CA GLY A 19 0.18 -7.51 -1.30
C GLY A 19 -0.18 -8.03 -2.68
N VAL A 20 0.27 -9.24 -3.00
CA VAL A 20 -0.13 -9.97 -4.20
C VAL A 20 -1.19 -11.00 -3.78
N PRO A 21 -2.48 -10.80 -4.13
CA PRO A 21 -3.52 -11.77 -3.83
C PRO A 21 -3.37 -13.02 -4.72
N ASN A 22 -3.74 -14.18 -4.19
CA ASN A 22 -3.72 -15.44 -4.94
C ASN A 22 -4.79 -15.50 -6.05
N ASP A 23 -5.89 -14.75 -5.87
CA ASP A 23 -7.02 -14.70 -6.80
C ASP A 23 -7.15 -13.32 -7.47
N GLU A 24 -7.97 -13.27 -8.52
CA GLU A 24 -8.31 -12.02 -9.21
C GLU A 24 -8.92 -10.97 -8.28
N LEU A 25 -8.39 -9.76 -8.39
CA LEU A 25 -8.82 -8.61 -7.63
C LEU A 25 -10.13 -8.02 -8.18
N LYS A 26 -11.23 -8.11 -7.41
CA LYS A 26 -12.55 -7.58 -7.80
C LYS A 26 -12.94 -6.35 -7.00
N PHE A 27 -13.01 -5.17 -7.63
CA PHE A 27 -13.42 -3.93 -6.95
C PHE A 27 -14.46 -3.13 -7.74
N LYS A 28 -15.22 -2.27 -7.03
CA LYS A 28 -16.18 -1.36 -7.66
C LYS A 28 -15.47 -0.14 -8.24
N LEU A 29 -15.40 -0.08 -9.57
CA LEU A 29 -14.75 1.01 -10.32
C LEU A 29 -15.36 2.39 -10.00
N MET A 30 -16.64 2.43 -9.64
CA MET A 30 -17.33 3.65 -9.22
C MET A 30 -16.62 4.38 -8.07
N PHE A 31 -16.03 3.67 -7.10
CA PHE A 31 -15.32 4.33 -6.00
C PHE A 31 -14.04 5.02 -6.48
N VAL A 32 -13.31 4.39 -7.40
CA VAL A 32 -12.08 4.95 -7.96
C VAL A 32 -12.39 6.21 -8.76
N ILE A 33 -13.42 6.16 -9.61
CA ILE A 33 -13.83 7.28 -10.46
C ILE A 33 -14.44 8.41 -9.63
N ALA A 34 -15.46 8.12 -8.81
CA ALA A 34 -16.21 9.14 -8.06
C ALA A 34 -15.33 9.89 -7.06
N LYS A 35 -14.35 9.21 -6.46
CA LYS A 35 -13.40 9.82 -5.54
C LYS A 35 -12.10 10.27 -6.21
N LYS A 36 -11.87 9.99 -7.49
CA LYS A 36 -10.61 10.25 -8.21
C LYS A 36 -9.40 9.65 -7.47
N ILE A 37 -9.50 8.38 -7.07
CA ILE A 37 -8.43 7.67 -6.35
C ILE A 37 -7.31 7.30 -7.33
N LYS A 38 -6.06 7.54 -6.95
CA LYS A 38 -4.89 7.04 -7.69
C LYS A 38 -4.56 5.62 -7.20
N TRP A 39 -4.55 4.64 -8.10
CA TRP A 39 -4.16 3.26 -7.76
C TRP A 39 -2.72 3.00 -8.21
N ILE A 40 -1.87 2.55 -7.27
CA ILE A 40 -0.47 2.20 -7.57
C ILE A 40 -0.13 0.85 -6.94
N GLY A 41 0.67 0.03 -7.61
CA GLY A 41 1.31 -1.16 -7.01
C GLY A 41 2.75 -0.85 -6.59
N SER A 42 3.20 -1.41 -5.47
CA SER A 42 4.58 -1.29 -5.00
C SER A 42 5.00 -2.58 -4.31
N LEU A 43 6.09 -3.20 -4.75
CA LEU A 43 6.54 -4.50 -4.22
C LEU A 43 7.82 -4.35 -3.39
N ILE A 44 8.89 -3.83 -3.98
CA ILE A 44 10.20 -3.64 -3.36
C ILE A 44 10.75 -2.27 -3.77
N GLY A 45 11.39 -1.58 -2.83
CA GLY A 45 12.08 -0.30 -3.06
C GLY A 45 13.47 -0.48 -3.68
N SER A 46 14.09 0.62 -4.08
CA SER A 46 15.47 0.59 -4.59
C SER A 46 16.48 0.26 -3.48
N ILE A 47 17.72 -0.07 -3.86
CA ILE A 47 18.82 -0.30 -2.91
C ILE A 47 19.01 0.90 -1.98
N GLN A 48 18.83 2.11 -2.49
CA GLN A 48 18.94 3.33 -1.69
C GLN A 48 17.80 3.42 -0.67
N ASP A 49 16.56 3.18 -1.09
CA ASP A 49 15.40 3.17 -0.19
C ASP A 49 15.56 2.15 0.94
N ILE A 50 16.13 0.98 0.63
CA ILE A 50 16.41 -0.05 1.63
C ILE A 50 17.44 0.43 2.66
N LYS A 51 18.52 1.09 2.22
CA LYS A 51 19.52 1.65 3.14
C LYS A 51 18.93 2.72 4.05
N ASP A 52 18.12 3.60 3.48
CA ASP A 52 17.48 4.69 4.23
C ASP A 52 16.43 4.14 5.21
N MET A 53 15.67 3.12 4.82
CA MET A 53 14.75 2.39 5.71
C MET A 53 15.50 1.72 6.88
N LEU A 54 16.61 1.02 6.62
CA LEU A 54 17.39 0.37 7.68
C LEU A 54 17.97 1.38 8.67
N LYS A 55 18.47 2.52 8.16
CA LYS A 55 18.97 3.62 8.99
C LYS A 55 17.87 4.18 9.88
N PHE A 56 16.70 4.50 9.30
CA PHE A 56 15.54 5.00 10.06
C PHE A 56 15.07 4.00 11.12
N ALA A 57 15.01 2.71 10.80
CA ALA A 57 14.59 1.67 11.73
C ALA A 57 15.53 1.58 12.95
N SER A 58 16.85 1.69 12.73
CA SER A 58 17.85 1.75 13.79
C SER A 58 17.67 2.98 14.68
N GLU A 59 17.57 4.18 14.09
CA GLU A 59 17.43 5.45 14.82
C GLU A 59 16.14 5.53 15.64
N LYS A 60 15.04 4.96 15.14
CA LYS A 60 13.72 5.00 15.78
C LYS A 60 13.38 3.73 16.57
N ASN A 61 14.32 2.79 16.72
CA ASN A 61 14.10 1.50 17.39
C ASN A 61 12.89 0.71 16.84
N VAL A 62 12.66 0.76 15.53
CA VAL A 62 11.63 -0.07 14.87
C VAL A 62 12.17 -1.49 14.72
N ARG A 63 11.45 -2.49 15.24
CA ARG A 63 11.88 -3.90 15.24
C ARG A 63 10.84 -4.79 14.58
N ALA A 64 11.31 -5.79 13.85
CA ALA A 64 10.44 -6.84 13.34
C ALA A 64 9.95 -7.73 14.48
N ILE A 65 8.72 -8.22 14.36
CA ILE A 65 8.19 -9.29 15.21
C ILE A 65 8.65 -10.61 14.59
N VAL A 66 9.47 -11.36 15.31
CA VAL A 66 10.01 -12.66 14.88
C VAL A 66 9.22 -13.74 15.62
N GLN A 67 8.69 -14.73 14.88
CA GLN A 67 8.00 -15.90 15.43
C GLN A 67 8.83 -17.17 15.23
#